data_AF-A0A0S2ZLL8-F1
#
_entry.id   AF-A0A0S2ZLL8-F1
#
_cell.length_a   1.000
_cell.length_b   1.000
_cell.length_c   1.000
_cell.angle_alpha   90.00
_cell.angle_beta   90.00
_cell.angle_gamma   90.00
#
_symmetry.space_group_name_H-M   'P 1'
#
loop_
_entity.id
_entity.type
_entity.pdbx_description
1 polymer ?
#
loop_
_entity_poly.entity_id
_entity_poly.type
_entity_poly.pdbx_seq_one_letter_code
_entity_poly.pdbx_strand_id
1 'polypeptide(L)'
;MNFEPLYELKNRLENVAVVGINLVKDDFRLKRAVEQVKEYSNAAKVFKQIYDMGNSLISTDDEDKCDLFLDLLALLDAVLCTQATTYSGDKPQEIKTITKNKDFYKELHYSELSPLIYAFTETGGGRLNIIMDAIESSPEIMKDFRVKTYMIHGLSDKYSEIADRMVKELKKQGKEVIPLLKDGFDPQGKRDMISRLEIIASICKEEENDFYKYCIENGSKEIKEIAIGFLMYDQNNIDYILDLTKTEKGKLKNKAFEALSYMTDNRAAEEWGKFLKKKPLDNIEYLRGTEQQWVINYLNDFIVEYITETKNKTLKTAEEKRTVEYDILKISPFILKSRNEKTLLFCKELYPYNKSEIKRILNFYIAKDLDKEVIDTIKELSKEYEGEFLQQEFLISLIKDKPETVYKNFSQYTGVGKEREEVRQLFNSFVTGKYSKNKEEAKVQEDFRDLFRVLLRIRYDEENKEYILEWPDTISGYPIQIKLDGFDKKWYDVIFNIEDDFYENWNYYSSYHRYLKNLYNPDIEGMKEKYGKIYYSILLYRTPYDEDIEFLNKLEWKDYKDFLKGKMRTDLTTLSYRIIRISFFIKNIPISEEDLKTQIEELLEKYKKLQKSTIDLCQDWLDKLKNGVKVKEL
;
A
#
# COMPACT_ATOMS: atom_id res chain seq x y z
N MET A 1 -26.87 -43.18 -30.85
CA MET A 1 -28.34 -43.18 -30.71
C MET A 1 -28.84 -41.80 -31.12
N ASN A 2 -29.86 -41.69 -31.96
CA ASN A 2 -30.37 -40.38 -32.38
C ASN A 2 -31.24 -39.79 -31.26
N PHE A 3 -30.83 -38.70 -30.62
CA PHE A 3 -31.55 -38.08 -29.50
C PHE A 3 -32.63 -37.07 -29.93
N GLU A 4 -32.79 -36.82 -31.24
CA GLU A 4 -33.74 -35.84 -31.78
C GLU A 4 -35.18 -36.01 -31.23
N PRO A 5 -35.74 -37.23 -31.09
CA PRO A 5 -37.08 -37.41 -30.54
C PRO A 5 -37.23 -36.97 -29.08
N LEU A 6 -36.14 -37.05 -28.29
CA LEU A 6 -36.13 -36.62 -26.89
C LEU A 6 -36.02 -35.09 -26.80
N TYR A 7 -35.23 -34.45 -27.67
CA TYR A 7 -35.21 -32.99 -27.81
C TYR A 7 -36.55 -32.45 -28.32
N GLU A 8 -37.20 -33.12 -29.28
CA GLU A 8 -38.54 -32.76 -29.75
C GLU A 8 -39.57 -32.86 -28.63
N LEU A 9 -39.57 -33.95 -27.85
CA LEU A 9 -40.45 -34.11 -26.69
C LEU A 9 -40.23 -33.00 -25.65
N LYS A 10 -38.97 -32.68 -25.33
CA LYS A 10 -38.62 -31.61 -24.38
C LYS A 10 -39.18 -30.27 -24.83
N ASN A 11 -38.89 -29.89 -26.08
CA ASN A 11 -39.37 -28.64 -26.65
C ASN A 11 -40.90 -28.56 -26.62
N ARG A 12 -41.62 -29.67 -26.82
CA ARG A 12 -43.09 -29.69 -26.73
C ARG A 12 -43.58 -29.51 -25.29
N LEU A 13 -42.96 -30.18 -24.33
CA LEU A 13 -43.30 -30.02 -22.92
C LEU A 13 -43.03 -28.59 -22.44
N GLU A 14 -41.91 -27.98 -22.81
CA GLU A 14 -41.60 -26.58 -22.50
C GLU A 14 -42.63 -25.61 -23.12
N ASN A 15 -43.04 -25.84 -24.37
CA ASN A 15 -44.10 -25.05 -24.98
C ASN A 15 -45.44 -25.19 -24.24
N VAL A 16 -45.77 -26.40 -23.77
CA VAL A 16 -46.96 -26.64 -22.95
C VAL A 16 -46.86 -25.91 -21.60
N ALA A 17 -45.69 -25.83 -20.98
CA ALA A 17 -45.49 -25.04 -19.76
C ALA A 17 -45.84 -23.55 -19.98
N VAL A 18 -45.54 -23.02 -21.16
CA VAL A 18 -45.81 -21.62 -21.52
C VAL A 18 -47.27 -21.37 -21.85
N VAL A 19 -47.90 -22.23 -22.66
CA VAL A 19 -49.26 -22.01 -23.16
C VAL A 19 -50.34 -22.52 -22.17
N GLY A 20 -49.95 -23.41 -21.25
CA GLY A 20 -50.79 -23.91 -20.16
C GLY A 20 -51.04 -25.41 -20.27
N ILE A 21 -50.78 -26.11 -19.16
CA ILE A 21 -50.88 -27.57 -19.04
C ILE A 21 -52.29 -28.14 -19.33
N ASN A 22 -53.32 -27.30 -19.22
CA ASN A 22 -54.69 -27.70 -19.54
C ASN A 22 -54.86 -28.12 -21.00
N LEU A 23 -53.99 -27.65 -21.90
CA LEU A 23 -54.05 -27.93 -23.35
C LEU A 23 -53.34 -29.23 -23.76
N VAL A 24 -52.69 -29.93 -22.83
CA VAL A 24 -51.96 -31.19 -23.10
C VAL A 24 -52.79 -32.22 -23.87
N LYS A 25 -54.08 -32.35 -23.53
CA LYS A 25 -55.00 -33.32 -24.14
C LYS A 25 -55.28 -33.01 -25.61
N ASP A 26 -55.24 -31.73 -25.98
CA ASP A 26 -55.57 -31.25 -27.33
C ASP A 26 -54.31 -30.99 -28.19
N ASP A 27 -53.11 -31.08 -27.61
CA ASP A 27 -51.86 -30.92 -28.34
C ASP A 27 -51.48 -32.20 -29.12
N PHE A 28 -51.91 -32.25 -30.38
CA PHE A 28 -51.55 -33.34 -31.29
C PHE A 28 -50.04 -33.47 -31.53
N ARG A 29 -49.27 -32.39 -31.37
CA ARG A 29 -47.82 -32.37 -31.58
C ARG A 29 -47.11 -32.99 -30.39
N LEU A 30 -47.58 -32.73 -29.17
CA LEU A 30 -47.10 -33.43 -27.97
C LEU A 30 -47.40 -34.93 -28.05
N LYS A 31 -48.62 -35.32 -28.44
CA LYS A 31 -48.99 -36.74 -28.63
C LYS A 31 -48.07 -37.44 -29.63
N ARG A 32 -47.75 -36.77 -30.75
CA ARG A 32 -46.81 -37.28 -31.74
C ARG A 32 -45.39 -37.42 -31.17
N ALA A 33 -44.91 -36.43 -30.42
CA ALA A 33 -43.59 -36.46 -29.81
C ALA A 33 -43.46 -37.60 -28.78
N VAL A 34 -44.49 -37.85 -27.96
CA VAL A 34 -44.54 -38.99 -27.04
C VAL A 34 -44.46 -40.32 -27.80
N GLU A 35 -45.23 -40.48 -28.90
CA GLU A 35 -45.22 -41.74 -29.67
C GLU A 35 -43.87 -42.00 -30.35
N GLN A 36 -43.15 -40.96 -30.79
CA GLN A 36 -41.79 -41.11 -31.35
C GLN A 36 -40.78 -41.65 -30.32
N VAL A 37 -40.99 -41.43 -29.02
CA VAL A 37 -40.12 -41.97 -27.96
C VAL A 37 -40.37 -43.47 -27.72
N LYS A 38 -41.48 -44.03 -28.20
CA LYS A 38 -41.80 -45.46 -28.02
C LYS A 38 -40.73 -46.41 -28.54
N GLU A 39 -40.13 -46.08 -29.69
CA GLU A 39 -39.08 -46.90 -30.30
C GLU A 39 -37.83 -47.00 -29.41
N TYR A 40 -37.67 -46.05 -28.48
CA TYR A 40 -36.55 -45.93 -27.55
C TYR A 40 -36.79 -46.71 -26.25
N SER A 41 -38.03 -47.10 -25.96
CA SER A 41 -38.42 -47.81 -24.73
C SER A 41 -37.71 -49.16 -24.54
N ASN A 42 -37.25 -49.78 -25.63
CA ASN A 42 -36.50 -51.04 -25.58
C ASN A 42 -34.99 -50.85 -25.37
N ALA A 43 -34.46 -49.64 -25.56
CA ALA A 43 -33.04 -49.35 -25.47
C ALA A 43 -32.56 -49.17 -24.02
N ALA A 44 -33.39 -48.57 -23.15
CA ALA A 44 -33.08 -48.41 -21.73
C ALA A 44 -34.35 -48.21 -20.89
N LYS A 45 -34.29 -48.61 -19.61
CA LYS A 45 -35.39 -48.44 -18.64
C LYS A 45 -35.84 -46.99 -18.49
N VAL A 46 -34.89 -46.04 -18.57
CA VAL A 46 -35.19 -44.61 -18.42
C VAL A 46 -36.00 -44.05 -19.60
N PHE A 47 -35.74 -44.51 -20.83
CA PHE A 47 -36.55 -44.10 -21.99
C PHE A 47 -37.95 -44.68 -21.94
N LYS A 48 -38.08 -45.92 -21.45
CA LYS A 48 -39.38 -46.51 -21.17
C LYS A 48 -40.16 -45.69 -20.13
N GLN A 49 -39.51 -45.27 -19.06
CA GLN A 49 -40.12 -44.43 -18.03
C GLN A 49 -40.59 -43.08 -18.60
N ILE A 50 -39.77 -42.42 -19.44
CA ILE A 50 -40.15 -41.18 -20.14
C ILE A 50 -41.37 -41.41 -21.04
N TYR A 51 -41.40 -42.51 -21.80
CA TYR A 51 -42.53 -42.87 -22.66
C TYR A 51 -43.81 -43.14 -21.85
N ASP A 52 -43.72 -43.93 -20.79
CA ASP A 52 -44.86 -44.29 -19.95
C ASP A 52 -45.45 -43.04 -19.26
N MET A 53 -44.60 -42.17 -18.70
CA MET A 53 -45.01 -40.90 -18.09
C MET A 53 -45.60 -39.93 -19.12
N GLY A 54 -45.02 -39.85 -20.32
CA GLY A 54 -45.57 -39.07 -21.44
C GLY A 54 -46.96 -39.54 -21.85
N ASN A 55 -47.18 -40.86 -21.92
CA ASN A 55 -48.50 -41.44 -22.23
C ASN A 55 -49.52 -41.17 -21.13
N SER A 56 -49.14 -41.32 -19.86
CA SER A 56 -49.99 -40.98 -18.72
C SER A 56 -50.38 -39.49 -18.76
N LEU A 57 -49.45 -38.61 -19.10
CA LEU A 57 -49.69 -37.17 -19.18
C LEU A 57 -50.70 -36.80 -20.28
N ILE A 58 -50.61 -37.40 -21.47
CA ILE A 58 -51.54 -37.11 -22.59
C ILE A 58 -52.90 -37.81 -22.48
N SER A 59 -53.05 -38.75 -21.54
CA SER A 59 -54.25 -39.59 -21.40
C SER A 59 -55.05 -39.30 -20.12
N THR A 60 -54.48 -38.58 -19.15
CA THR A 60 -55.14 -38.28 -17.88
C THR A 60 -56.16 -37.13 -18.01
N ASP A 61 -57.28 -37.27 -17.30
CA ASP A 61 -58.30 -36.22 -17.09
C ASP A 61 -58.20 -35.59 -15.69
N ASP A 62 -57.15 -35.92 -14.95
CA ASP A 62 -56.91 -35.42 -13.59
C ASP A 62 -56.59 -33.92 -13.60
N GLU A 63 -57.18 -33.19 -12.65
CA GLU A 63 -56.93 -31.75 -12.44
C GLU A 63 -55.49 -31.51 -11.92
N ASP A 64 -54.91 -32.47 -11.20
CA ASP A 64 -53.55 -32.40 -10.61
C ASP A 64 -52.46 -33.05 -11.50
N LYS A 65 -52.53 -32.85 -12.82
CA LYS A 65 -51.52 -33.34 -13.77
C LYS A 65 -50.17 -32.58 -13.77
N CYS A 66 -50.05 -31.55 -12.93
CA CYS A 66 -48.87 -30.69 -12.81
C CYS A 66 -47.64 -31.46 -12.33
N ASP A 67 -47.78 -32.31 -11.31
CA ASP A 67 -46.65 -33.07 -10.75
C ASP A 67 -46.06 -34.05 -11.77
N LEU A 68 -46.92 -34.80 -12.46
CA LEU A 68 -46.51 -35.71 -13.53
C LEU A 68 -45.79 -35.00 -14.69
N PHE A 69 -46.28 -33.81 -15.06
CA PHE A 69 -45.65 -32.99 -16.08
C PHE A 69 -44.25 -32.52 -15.67
N LEU A 70 -44.10 -32.01 -14.45
CA LEU A 70 -42.82 -31.54 -13.93
C LEU A 70 -41.84 -32.69 -13.77
N ASP A 71 -42.27 -33.85 -13.26
CA ASP A 71 -41.43 -35.05 -13.13
C ASP A 71 -40.95 -35.56 -14.49
N LEU A 72 -41.82 -35.55 -15.51
CA LEU A 72 -41.46 -35.95 -16.87
C LEU A 72 -40.42 -34.99 -17.47
N LEU A 73 -40.65 -33.68 -17.34
CA LEU A 73 -39.73 -32.67 -17.84
C LEU A 73 -38.37 -32.76 -17.14
N ALA A 74 -38.36 -32.92 -15.82
CA ALA A 74 -37.14 -33.07 -15.03
C ALA A 74 -36.36 -34.34 -15.40
N LEU A 75 -37.05 -35.47 -15.58
CA LEU A 75 -36.41 -36.74 -16.00
C LEU A 75 -35.82 -36.62 -17.41
N LEU A 76 -36.54 -35.99 -18.34
CA LEU A 76 -36.08 -35.78 -19.70
C LEU A 76 -34.85 -34.85 -19.74
N ASP A 77 -34.84 -33.79 -18.95
CA ASP A 77 -33.69 -32.89 -18.80
C ASP A 77 -32.47 -33.60 -18.21
N ALA A 78 -32.66 -34.39 -17.16
CA ALA A 78 -31.56 -35.16 -16.57
C ALA A 78 -30.93 -36.13 -17.59
N VAL A 79 -31.75 -36.78 -18.41
CA VAL A 79 -31.27 -37.67 -19.47
C VAL A 79 -30.54 -36.91 -20.57
N LEU A 80 -31.08 -35.79 -21.07
CA LEU A 80 -30.43 -35.00 -22.12
C LEU A 80 -29.13 -34.35 -21.63
N CYS A 81 -29.09 -33.85 -20.39
CA CYS A 81 -27.87 -33.31 -19.78
C CYS A 81 -26.76 -34.35 -19.59
N THR A 82 -27.12 -35.59 -19.27
CA THR A 82 -26.14 -36.68 -19.08
C THR A 82 -25.72 -37.37 -20.39
N GLN A 83 -26.54 -37.27 -21.44
CA GLN A 83 -26.26 -37.86 -22.77
C GLN A 83 -25.70 -36.86 -23.79
N ALA A 84 -25.69 -35.55 -23.47
CA ALA A 84 -24.99 -34.55 -24.26
C ALA A 84 -23.52 -34.96 -24.43
N THR A 85 -23.11 -35.15 -25.69
CA THR A 85 -21.82 -35.71 -26.12
C THR A 85 -20.64 -35.14 -25.35
N THR A 86 -20.19 -35.88 -24.34
CA THR A 86 -18.93 -35.66 -23.64
C THR A 86 -17.99 -36.83 -23.92
N TYR A 87 -17.83 -37.25 -25.18
CA TYR A 87 -16.60 -37.91 -25.67
C TYR A 87 -16.67 -38.20 -27.17
N SER A 88 -15.61 -37.83 -27.91
CA SER A 88 -15.38 -38.24 -29.31
C SER A 88 -13.96 -38.81 -29.52
N GLY A 89 -13.25 -39.17 -28.45
CA GLY A 89 -11.90 -39.73 -28.51
C GLY A 89 -11.88 -41.24 -28.22
N ASP A 90 -11.10 -42.01 -28.97
CA ASP A 90 -10.98 -43.48 -28.81
C ASP A 90 -10.18 -43.92 -27.56
N LYS A 91 -9.60 -42.98 -26.79
CA LYS A 91 -8.79 -43.30 -25.59
C LYS A 91 -9.02 -42.30 -24.47
N PRO A 92 -9.18 -42.76 -23.21
CA PRO A 92 -9.11 -41.91 -22.03
C PRO A 92 -7.78 -41.15 -22.01
N GLN A 93 -7.85 -39.81 -22.00
CA GLN A 93 -6.69 -38.98 -21.69
C GLN A 93 -6.58 -38.82 -20.18
N GLU A 94 -5.34 -38.84 -19.66
CA GLU A 94 -5.07 -38.48 -18.28
C GLU A 94 -5.46 -37.00 -18.08
N ILE A 95 -6.45 -36.75 -17.22
CA ILE A 95 -6.77 -35.39 -16.82
C ILE A 95 -5.61 -34.92 -15.94
N LYS A 96 -4.78 -34.03 -16.49
CA LYS A 96 -3.79 -33.27 -15.70
C LYS A 96 -4.54 -32.29 -14.80
N THR A 97 -5.13 -32.81 -13.72
CA THR A 97 -5.82 -31.97 -12.74
C THR A 97 -4.85 -31.50 -11.69
N ILE A 98 -4.93 -30.21 -11.38
CA ILE A 98 -4.24 -29.55 -10.27
C ILE A 98 -4.83 -29.92 -8.91
N THR A 99 -6.00 -30.56 -8.89
CA THR A 99 -6.78 -30.90 -7.70
C THR A 99 -6.28 -32.17 -7.01
N LYS A 100 -5.07 -32.12 -6.42
CA LYS A 100 -4.54 -33.23 -5.61
C LYS A 100 -4.86 -33.15 -4.11
N ASN A 101 -5.45 -32.06 -3.63
CA ASN A 101 -5.77 -31.85 -2.20
C ASN A 101 -7.28 -31.75 -1.93
N LYS A 102 -7.71 -32.29 -0.78
CA LYS A 102 -9.12 -32.30 -0.32
C LYS A 102 -9.69 -30.91 -0.01
N ASP A 103 -8.84 -29.91 0.22
CA ASP A 103 -9.26 -28.54 0.62
C ASP A 103 -9.33 -27.55 -0.56
N PHE A 104 -9.53 -28.03 -1.79
CA PHE A 104 -9.54 -27.18 -3.00
C PHE A 104 -10.77 -26.27 -3.12
N TYR A 105 -11.86 -26.66 -2.45
CA TYR A 105 -13.14 -25.98 -2.49
C TYR A 105 -13.60 -25.70 -1.06
N LYS A 106 -14.04 -24.48 -0.82
CA LYS A 106 -14.70 -24.11 0.44
C LYS A 106 -16.20 -24.05 0.22
N GLU A 107 -16.95 -24.57 1.18
CA GLU A 107 -18.40 -24.38 1.26
C GLU A 107 -18.71 -22.92 1.60
N LEU A 108 -18.67 -22.08 0.57
CA LEU A 108 -18.94 -20.64 0.64
C LEU A 108 -20.34 -20.37 0.11
N HIS A 109 -21.11 -19.54 0.80
CA HIS A 109 -22.41 -19.10 0.32
C HIS A 109 -22.27 -18.18 -0.89
N TYR A 110 -23.23 -18.23 -1.81
CA TYR A 110 -23.25 -17.36 -2.98
C TYR A 110 -23.24 -15.87 -2.59
N SER A 111 -23.88 -15.51 -1.48
CA SER A 111 -23.87 -14.15 -0.94
C SER A 111 -22.48 -13.64 -0.54
N GLU A 112 -21.55 -14.54 -0.22
CA GLU A 112 -20.17 -14.20 0.13
C GLU A 112 -19.30 -14.06 -1.13
N LEU A 113 -19.53 -14.90 -2.14
CA LEU A 113 -18.76 -14.89 -3.39
C LEU A 113 -19.23 -13.84 -4.39
N SER A 114 -20.54 -13.65 -4.53
CA SER A 114 -21.13 -12.79 -5.55
C SER A 114 -20.62 -11.34 -5.52
N PRO A 115 -20.50 -10.67 -4.35
CA PRO A 115 -19.96 -9.31 -4.30
C PRO A 115 -18.50 -9.25 -4.75
N LEU A 116 -17.71 -10.26 -4.38
CA LEU A 116 -16.30 -10.32 -4.72
C LEU A 116 -16.08 -10.59 -6.21
N ILE A 117 -16.86 -11.52 -6.78
CA ILE A 117 -16.83 -11.80 -8.23
C ILE A 117 -17.25 -10.55 -8.99
N TYR A 118 -18.34 -9.90 -8.59
CA TYR A 118 -18.78 -8.64 -9.19
C TYR A 118 -17.67 -7.58 -9.15
N ALA A 119 -16.98 -7.42 -8.02
CA ALA A 119 -15.90 -6.47 -7.89
C ALA A 119 -14.73 -6.74 -8.85
N PHE A 120 -14.45 -8.01 -9.17
CA PHE A 120 -13.41 -8.38 -10.13
C PHE A 120 -13.83 -8.31 -11.60
N THR A 121 -15.10 -8.56 -11.92
CA THR A 121 -15.55 -8.66 -13.32
C THR A 121 -16.17 -7.37 -13.85
N GLU A 122 -16.74 -6.53 -12.99
CA GLU A 122 -17.46 -5.33 -13.39
C GLU A 122 -16.62 -4.06 -13.26
N THR A 123 -17.17 -2.97 -13.79
CA THR A 123 -16.58 -1.63 -13.70
C THR A 123 -17.38 -0.73 -12.77
N GLY A 124 -16.73 0.24 -12.12
CA GLY A 124 -17.40 1.17 -11.20
C GLY A 124 -16.57 1.54 -9.97
N GLY A 125 -16.99 2.59 -9.27
CA GLY A 125 -16.40 3.01 -8.00
C GLY A 125 -16.78 2.07 -6.85
N GLY A 126 -15.95 2.02 -5.80
CA GLY A 126 -16.20 1.21 -4.60
C GLY A 126 -15.78 -0.26 -4.69
N ARG A 127 -15.41 -0.77 -5.87
CA ARG A 127 -14.93 -2.16 -6.06
C ARG A 127 -13.71 -2.50 -5.19
N LEU A 128 -12.77 -1.56 -5.06
CA LEU A 128 -11.58 -1.76 -4.23
C LEU A 128 -11.97 -2.00 -2.76
N ASN A 129 -12.94 -1.25 -2.22
CA ASN A 129 -13.38 -1.43 -0.83
C ASN A 129 -13.98 -2.82 -0.64
N ILE A 130 -14.81 -3.31 -1.57
CA ILE A 130 -15.38 -4.66 -1.50
C ILE A 130 -14.27 -5.73 -1.46
N ILE A 131 -13.24 -5.57 -2.29
CA ILE A 131 -12.09 -6.49 -2.32
C ILE A 131 -11.30 -6.40 -1.00
N MET A 132 -11.04 -5.20 -0.51
CA MET A 132 -10.28 -4.96 0.73
C MET A 132 -11.01 -5.50 1.95
N ASP A 133 -12.32 -5.20 2.08
CA ASP A 133 -13.19 -5.70 3.14
C ASP A 133 -13.19 -7.22 3.15
N ALA A 134 -13.25 -7.88 1.99
CA ALA A 134 -13.18 -9.34 1.90
C ALA A 134 -11.82 -9.90 2.35
N ILE A 135 -10.71 -9.24 2.01
CA ILE A 135 -9.37 -9.66 2.44
C ILE A 135 -9.19 -9.50 3.95
N GLU A 136 -9.72 -8.44 4.53
CA GLU A 136 -9.55 -8.11 5.95
C GLU A 136 -10.50 -8.92 6.85
N SER A 137 -11.78 -9.00 6.48
CA SER A 137 -12.79 -9.69 7.26
C SER A 137 -12.81 -11.20 7.05
N SER A 138 -12.44 -11.67 5.85
CA SER A 138 -12.58 -13.08 5.44
C SER A 138 -11.41 -13.56 4.57
N PRO A 139 -10.15 -13.43 5.03
CA PRO A 139 -8.95 -13.74 4.22
C PRO A 139 -8.94 -15.16 3.64
N GLU A 140 -9.57 -16.09 4.35
CA GLU A 140 -9.73 -17.48 3.95
C GLU A 140 -10.47 -17.66 2.61
N ILE A 141 -11.33 -16.71 2.20
CA ILE A 141 -12.04 -16.75 0.92
C ILE A 141 -11.09 -16.72 -0.28
N MET A 142 -9.94 -16.05 -0.14
CA MET A 142 -8.93 -15.90 -1.19
C MET A 142 -8.20 -17.21 -1.50
N LYS A 143 -8.31 -18.21 -0.62
CA LYS A 143 -7.75 -19.55 -0.86
C LYS A 143 -8.63 -20.41 -1.76
N ASP A 144 -9.90 -20.06 -1.95
CA ASP A 144 -10.81 -20.78 -2.83
C ASP A 144 -10.38 -20.64 -4.29
N PHE A 145 -10.32 -21.76 -5.00
CA PHE A 145 -9.82 -21.80 -6.38
C PHE A 145 -10.64 -20.92 -7.34
N ARG A 146 -11.96 -20.80 -7.13
CA ARG A 146 -12.82 -19.97 -7.99
C ARG A 146 -12.39 -18.51 -7.88
N VAL A 147 -12.12 -18.07 -6.65
CA VAL A 147 -11.67 -16.71 -6.36
C VAL A 147 -10.28 -16.45 -6.96
N LYS A 148 -9.35 -17.42 -6.88
CA LYS A 148 -8.00 -17.28 -7.48
C LYS A 148 -8.05 -16.93 -8.97
N THR A 149 -9.00 -17.47 -9.72
CA THR A 149 -9.18 -17.15 -11.14
C THR A 149 -9.52 -15.67 -11.34
N TYR A 150 -10.41 -15.13 -10.52
CA TYR A 150 -10.78 -13.72 -10.54
C TYR A 150 -9.67 -12.80 -10.00
N MET A 151 -8.90 -13.24 -9.02
CA MET A 151 -7.71 -12.52 -8.54
C MET A 151 -6.68 -12.36 -9.67
N ILE A 152 -6.45 -13.42 -10.45
CA ILE A 152 -5.56 -13.38 -11.63
C ILE A 152 -6.13 -12.45 -12.70
N HIS A 153 -7.44 -12.44 -12.92
CA HIS A 153 -8.09 -11.48 -13.81
C HIS A 153 -7.85 -10.02 -13.33
N GLY A 154 -7.91 -9.80 -12.02
CA GLY A 154 -7.64 -8.51 -11.38
C GLY A 154 -6.22 -7.96 -11.63
N LEU A 155 -5.25 -8.78 -12.05
CA LEU A 155 -3.93 -8.30 -12.48
C LEU A 155 -3.99 -7.40 -13.72
N SER A 156 -5.05 -7.54 -14.52
CA SER A 156 -5.31 -6.74 -15.72
C SER A 156 -6.28 -5.56 -15.48
N ASP A 157 -6.65 -5.29 -14.22
CA ASP A 157 -7.59 -4.21 -13.90
C ASP A 157 -7.03 -2.83 -14.27
N LYS A 158 -7.91 -1.93 -14.69
CA LYS A 158 -7.56 -0.55 -15.05
C LYS A 158 -7.16 0.28 -13.82
N TYR A 159 -7.69 -0.03 -12.64
CA TYR A 159 -7.28 0.60 -11.39
C TYR A 159 -6.02 -0.09 -10.86
N SER A 160 -4.90 0.63 -10.90
CA SER A 160 -3.60 0.11 -10.49
C SER A 160 -3.60 -0.43 -9.06
N GLU A 161 -4.37 0.17 -8.16
CA GLU A 161 -4.48 -0.25 -6.75
C GLU A 161 -5.04 -1.68 -6.61
N ILE A 162 -6.01 -2.06 -7.46
CA ILE A 162 -6.56 -3.43 -7.47
C ILE A 162 -5.49 -4.40 -7.98
N ALA A 163 -4.86 -4.09 -9.11
CA ALA A 163 -3.82 -4.94 -9.69
C ALA A 163 -2.64 -5.15 -8.71
N ASP A 164 -2.16 -4.07 -8.09
CA ASP A 164 -1.04 -4.11 -7.15
C ASP A 164 -1.41 -4.87 -5.87
N ARG A 165 -2.67 -4.76 -5.41
CA ARG A 165 -3.17 -5.58 -4.30
C ARG A 165 -3.22 -7.05 -4.68
N MET A 166 -3.68 -7.40 -5.88
CA MET A 166 -3.73 -8.79 -6.35
C MET A 166 -2.34 -9.40 -6.47
N VAL A 167 -1.33 -8.66 -6.93
CA VAL A 167 0.06 -9.13 -6.90
C VAL A 167 0.49 -9.53 -5.49
N LYS A 168 0.20 -8.69 -4.49
CA LYS A 168 0.55 -8.96 -3.10
C LYS A 168 -0.17 -10.19 -2.55
N GLU A 169 -1.48 -10.33 -2.81
CA GLU A 169 -2.25 -11.47 -2.31
C GLU A 169 -1.95 -12.78 -3.03
N LEU A 170 -1.67 -12.74 -4.34
CA LEU A 170 -1.29 -13.92 -5.12
C LEU A 170 0.10 -14.45 -4.73
N LYS A 171 1.06 -13.58 -4.37
CA LYS A 171 2.38 -13.99 -3.84
C LYS A 171 2.31 -14.73 -2.50
N LYS A 172 1.20 -14.61 -1.75
CA LYS A 172 0.96 -15.35 -0.50
C LYS A 172 0.35 -16.74 -0.73
N GLN A 173 -0.09 -17.06 -1.96
CA GLN A 173 -0.70 -18.34 -2.28
C GLN A 173 0.34 -19.44 -2.40
N GLY A 174 -0.09 -20.71 -2.29
CA GLY A 174 0.77 -21.85 -2.53
C GLY A 174 0.95 -22.15 -4.02
N LYS A 175 1.80 -23.14 -4.32
CA LYS A 175 2.16 -23.57 -5.68
C LYS A 175 0.97 -24.04 -6.53
N GLU A 176 -0.18 -24.31 -5.93
CA GLU A 176 -1.40 -24.69 -6.63
C GLU A 176 -1.91 -23.60 -7.58
N VAL A 177 -1.53 -22.33 -7.38
CA VAL A 177 -1.94 -21.22 -8.27
C VAL A 177 -1.11 -21.16 -9.57
N ILE A 178 0.04 -21.83 -9.61
CA ILE A 178 1.02 -21.69 -10.70
C ILE A 178 0.46 -22.09 -12.06
N PRO A 179 -0.29 -23.20 -12.20
CA PRO A 179 -0.88 -23.56 -13.49
C PRO A 179 -1.93 -22.54 -13.95
N LEU A 180 -2.67 -21.91 -13.04
CA LEU A 180 -3.62 -20.83 -13.38
C LEU A 180 -2.89 -19.55 -13.85
N LEU A 181 -1.73 -19.24 -13.26
CA LEU A 181 -0.93 -18.08 -13.69
C LEU A 181 -0.31 -18.30 -15.07
N LYS A 182 0.11 -19.54 -15.36
CA LYS A 182 0.63 -19.96 -16.67
C LYS A 182 -0.46 -20.10 -17.74
N ASP A 183 -1.69 -20.38 -17.34
CA ASP A 183 -2.82 -20.46 -18.26
C ASP A 183 -3.08 -19.11 -18.93
N GLY A 184 -3.07 -19.11 -20.26
CA GLY A 184 -3.15 -17.90 -21.08
C GLY A 184 -1.95 -16.95 -20.96
N PHE A 185 -0.80 -17.40 -20.41
CA PHE A 185 0.40 -16.57 -20.33
C PHE A 185 0.95 -16.26 -21.72
N ASP A 186 1.01 -14.99 -22.06
CA ASP A 186 1.60 -14.50 -23.31
C ASP A 186 2.99 -13.89 -23.04
N PRO A 187 4.09 -14.47 -23.54
CA PRO A 187 5.42 -13.90 -23.39
C PRO A 187 5.58 -12.52 -24.08
N GLN A 188 4.69 -12.16 -25.01
CA GLN A 188 4.63 -10.83 -25.63
C GLN A 188 3.70 -9.85 -24.89
N GLY A 189 3.08 -10.29 -23.80
CA GLY A 189 2.16 -9.48 -23.01
C GLY A 189 2.82 -8.34 -22.25
N LYS A 190 1.99 -7.55 -21.57
CA LYS A 190 2.38 -6.32 -20.86
C LYS A 190 2.30 -6.53 -19.35
N ARG A 191 1.68 -5.57 -18.64
CA ARG A 191 1.69 -5.46 -17.18
C ARG A 191 1.20 -6.72 -16.46
N ASP A 192 0.09 -7.29 -16.90
CA ASP A 192 -0.52 -8.46 -16.26
C ASP A 192 0.35 -9.71 -16.42
N MET A 193 0.96 -9.91 -17.59
CA MET A 193 1.90 -11.01 -17.84
C MET A 193 3.19 -10.83 -17.05
N ILE A 194 3.70 -9.60 -16.94
CA ILE A 194 4.81 -9.27 -16.04
C ILE A 194 4.47 -9.66 -14.60
N SER A 195 3.31 -9.23 -14.10
CA SER A 195 2.86 -9.57 -12.74
C SER A 195 2.74 -11.07 -12.53
N ARG A 196 2.18 -11.82 -13.50
CA ARG A 196 2.11 -13.29 -13.44
C ARG A 196 3.50 -13.91 -13.33
N LEU A 197 4.45 -13.47 -14.16
CA LEU A 197 5.83 -13.97 -14.14
C LEU A 197 6.52 -13.67 -12.79
N GLU A 198 6.34 -12.47 -12.24
CA GLU A 198 6.87 -12.11 -10.92
C GLU A 198 6.26 -12.92 -9.77
N ILE A 199 4.95 -13.23 -9.84
CA ILE A 199 4.29 -14.07 -8.84
C ILE A 199 4.83 -15.50 -8.92
N ILE A 200 4.93 -16.06 -10.13
CA ILE A 200 5.51 -17.40 -10.34
C ILE A 200 6.92 -17.45 -9.76
N ALA A 201 7.76 -16.46 -10.06
CA ALA A 201 9.13 -16.40 -9.57
C ALA A 201 9.23 -16.24 -8.05
N SER A 202 8.34 -15.46 -7.45
CA SER A 202 8.28 -15.30 -5.99
C SER A 202 7.91 -16.59 -5.26
N ILE A 203 7.07 -17.44 -5.86
CA ILE A 203 6.57 -18.68 -5.26
C ILE A 203 7.51 -19.85 -5.53
N CYS A 204 7.96 -20.01 -6.78
CA CYS A 204 8.68 -21.20 -7.23
C CYS A 204 10.20 -21.05 -7.25
N LYS A 205 10.72 -19.82 -7.27
CA LYS A 205 12.17 -19.55 -7.38
C LYS A 205 12.80 -20.41 -8.48
N GLU A 206 13.83 -21.20 -8.20
CA GLU A 206 14.56 -22.05 -9.15
C GLU A 206 13.73 -23.16 -9.80
N GLU A 207 12.61 -23.59 -9.22
CA GLU A 207 11.81 -24.72 -9.73
C GLU A 207 11.21 -24.45 -11.12
N GLU A 208 11.12 -23.18 -11.50
CA GLU A 208 10.58 -22.74 -12.80
C GLU A 208 11.66 -22.14 -13.71
N ASN A 209 12.92 -22.54 -13.52
CA ASN A 209 14.05 -22.04 -14.28
C ASN A 209 13.88 -22.20 -15.81
N ASP A 210 13.36 -23.35 -16.26
CA ASP A 210 13.10 -23.59 -17.68
C ASP A 210 12.05 -22.64 -18.26
N PHE A 211 11.04 -22.27 -17.46
CA PHE A 211 10.04 -21.28 -17.85
C PHE A 211 10.65 -19.89 -17.97
N TYR A 212 11.57 -19.50 -17.08
CA TYR A 212 12.29 -18.23 -17.22
C TYR A 212 13.15 -18.21 -18.48
N LYS A 213 13.86 -19.30 -18.79
CA LYS A 213 14.64 -19.41 -20.04
C LYS A 213 13.76 -19.28 -21.27
N TYR A 214 12.60 -19.94 -21.28
CA TYR A 214 11.59 -19.77 -22.34
C TYR A 214 11.16 -18.31 -22.51
N CYS A 215 10.89 -17.59 -21.40
CA CYS A 215 10.56 -16.16 -21.42
C CYS A 215 11.70 -15.28 -21.93
N ILE A 216 12.97 -15.65 -21.70
CA ILE A 216 14.13 -14.91 -22.20
C ILE A 216 14.27 -15.04 -23.71
N GLU A 217 13.99 -16.22 -24.25
CA GLU A 217 14.09 -16.52 -25.68
C GLU A 217 12.93 -15.95 -26.49
N ASN A 218 11.71 -15.99 -25.93
CA ASN A 218 10.46 -15.72 -26.66
C ASN A 218 9.71 -14.48 -26.17
N GLY A 219 10.21 -13.79 -25.14
CA GLY A 219 9.54 -12.67 -24.50
C GLY A 219 9.66 -11.32 -25.21
N SER A 220 8.75 -10.40 -24.87
CA SER A 220 8.94 -8.98 -25.11
C SER A 220 10.18 -8.48 -24.35
N LYS A 221 10.67 -7.29 -24.68
CA LYS A 221 11.88 -6.74 -24.04
C LYS A 221 11.73 -6.65 -22.52
N GLU A 222 10.56 -6.25 -22.04
CA GLU A 222 10.23 -6.12 -20.62
C GLU A 222 10.13 -7.49 -19.92
N ILE A 223 9.46 -8.47 -20.53
CA ILE A 223 9.37 -9.85 -20.01
C ILE A 223 10.76 -10.48 -19.94
N LYS A 224 11.57 -10.29 -20.99
CA LYS A 224 12.94 -10.79 -21.06
C LYS A 224 13.81 -10.18 -19.96
N GLU A 225 13.74 -8.87 -19.75
CA GLU A 225 14.49 -8.20 -18.67
C GLU A 225 14.17 -8.83 -17.30
N ILE A 226 12.89 -9.01 -16.99
CA ILE A 226 12.46 -9.58 -15.72
C ILE A 226 12.89 -11.04 -15.58
N ALA A 227 12.71 -11.84 -16.62
CA ALA A 227 13.11 -13.25 -16.64
C ALA A 227 14.62 -13.45 -16.46
N ILE A 228 15.46 -12.59 -17.06
CA ILE A 228 16.92 -12.61 -16.81
C ILE A 228 17.21 -12.43 -15.32
N GLY A 229 16.49 -11.52 -14.64
CA GLY A 229 16.62 -11.32 -13.20
C GLY A 229 16.38 -12.57 -12.38
N PHE A 230 15.45 -13.43 -12.79
CA PHE A 230 15.09 -14.65 -12.07
C PHE A 230 16.06 -15.81 -12.26
N LEU A 231 17.00 -15.70 -13.22
CA LEU A 231 18.08 -16.67 -13.32
C LEU A 231 18.98 -16.71 -12.07
N MET A 232 18.93 -15.67 -11.23
CA MET A 232 19.67 -15.59 -9.97
C MET A 232 19.33 -16.70 -8.97
N TYR A 233 18.16 -17.34 -9.09
CA TYR A 233 17.71 -18.37 -8.16
C TYR A 233 18.46 -19.70 -8.31
N ASP A 234 19.04 -20.00 -9.48
CA ASP A 234 19.73 -21.26 -9.75
C ASP A 234 21.19 -21.04 -10.14
N GLN A 235 22.12 -21.57 -9.33
CA GLN A 235 23.57 -21.45 -9.56
C GLN A 235 24.02 -22.16 -10.84
N ASN A 236 23.25 -23.14 -11.35
CA ASN A 236 23.56 -23.82 -12.62
C ASN A 236 23.38 -22.91 -13.84
N ASN A 237 22.77 -21.73 -13.68
CA ASN A 237 22.62 -20.76 -14.76
C ASN A 237 23.90 -19.99 -15.08
N ILE A 238 25.01 -20.20 -14.36
CA ILE A 238 26.25 -19.43 -14.53
C ILE A 238 26.70 -19.30 -16.00
N ASP A 239 26.74 -20.40 -16.75
CA ASP A 239 27.18 -20.37 -18.15
C ASP A 239 26.23 -19.57 -19.03
N TYR A 240 24.92 -19.70 -18.80
CA TYR A 240 23.90 -18.99 -19.54
C TYR A 240 23.91 -17.48 -19.25
N ILE A 241 24.03 -17.09 -17.97
CA ILE A 241 24.15 -15.69 -17.57
C ILE A 241 25.44 -15.08 -18.15
N LEU A 242 26.57 -15.81 -18.12
CA LEU A 242 27.83 -15.35 -18.72
C LEU A 242 27.70 -15.15 -20.24
N ASP A 243 26.93 -15.98 -20.95
CA ASP A 243 26.64 -15.75 -22.37
C ASP A 243 25.80 -14.47 -22.57
N LEU A 244 24.72 -14.31 -21.80
CA LEU A 244 23.85 -13.13 -21.86
C LEU A 244 24.63 -11.82 -21.62
N THR A 245 25.59 -11.80 -20.69
CA THR A 245 26.43 -10.60 -20.47
C THR A 245 27.28 -10.22 -21.69
N LYS A 246 27.56 -11.17 -22.59
CA LYS A 246 28.34 -10.95 -23.83
C LYS A 246 27.43 -10.60 -25.02
N THR A 247 26.29 -11.27 -25.16
CA THR A 247 25.39 -11.18 -26.31
C THR A 247 24.39 -10.03 -26.20
N GLU A 248 23.86 -9.77 -25.01
CA GLU A 248 22.84 -8.73 -24.77
C GLU A 248 23.41 -7.31 -24.73
N LYS A 249 22.53 -6.31 -24.88
CA LYS A 249 22.88 -4.88 -24.88
C LYS A 249 21.95 -4.05 -23.99
N GLY A 250 22.44 -2.89 -23.54
CA GLY A 250 21.66 -1.94 -22.76
C GLY A 250 21.11 -2.54 -21.46
N LYS A 251 19.82 -2.32 -21.18
CA LYS A 251 19.16 -2.78 -19.95
C LYS A 251 19.25 -4.29 -19.73
N LEU A 252 19.11 -5.09 -20.79
CA LEU A 252 19.18 -6.56 -20.69
C LEU A 252 20.57 -7.03 -20.24
N LYS A 253 21.63 -6.42 -20.76
CA LYS A 253 23.01 -6.68 -20.33
C LYS A 253 23.21 -6.32 -18.86
N ASN A 254 22.72 -5.15 -18.44
CA ASN A 254 22.83 -4.71 -17.06
C ASN A 254 22.08 -5.66 -16.11
N LYS A 255 20.90 -6.14 -16.52
CA LYS A 255 20.13 -7.12 -15.75
C LYS A 255 20.81 -8.49 -15.69
N ALA A 256 21.51 -8.90 -16.75
CA ALA A 256 22.34 -10.09 -16.73
C ALA A 256 23.52 -9.96 -15.74
N PHE A 257 24.15 -8.78 -15.66
CA PHE A 257 25.16 -8.51 -14.63
C PHE A 257 24.57 -8.56 -13.22
N GLU A 258 23.41 -7.93 -13.02
CA GLU A 258 22.70 -8.00 -11.73
C GLU A 258 22.44 -9.46 -11.32
N ALA A 259 21.91 -10.30 -12.21
CA ALA A 259 21.72 -11.73 -11.96
C ALA A 259 23.06 -12.46 -11.69
N LEU A 260 24.11 -12.14 -12.45
CA LEU A 260 25.46 -12.68 -12.26
C LEU A 260 26.02 -12.36 -10.87
N SER A 261 25.62 -11.23 -10.28
CA SER A 261 26.09 -10.80 -8.95
C SER A 261 25.66 -11.72 -7.80
N TYR A 262 24.68 -12.59 -8.03
CA TYR A 262 24.22 -13.60 -7.07
C TYR A 262 24.91 -14.95 -7.25
N MET A 263 25.73 -15.11 -8.29
CA MET A 263 26.47 -16.34 -8.55
C MET A 263 27.71 -16.42 -7.64
N THR A 264 27.97 -17.62 -7.13
CA THR A 264 29.12 -17.94 -6.27
C THR A 264 30.36 -18.38 -7.06
N ASP A 265 30.20 -18.70 -8.35
CA ASP A 265 31.30 -19.08 -9.24
C ASP A 265 32.29 -17.91 -9.44
N ASN A 266 33.59 -18.19 -9.31
CA ASN A 266 34.65 -17.18 -9.43
C ASN A 266 34.64 -16.43 -10.78
N ARG A 267 34.15 -17.06 -11.85
CA ARG A 267 34.00 -16.43 -13.17
C ARG A 267 33.05 -15.23 -13.14
N ALA A 268 32.09 -15.22 -12.22
CA ALA A 268 31.20 -14.09 -12.00
C ALA A 268 32.00 -12.84 -11.57
N ALA A 269 32.85 -12.98 -10.55
CA ALA A 269 33.70 -11.89 -10.05
C ALA A 269 34.69 -11.40 -11.11
N GLU A 270 35.27 -12.30 -11.92
CA GLU A 270 36.16 -11.94 -13.02
C GLU A 270 35.48 -11.08 -14.09
N GLU A 271 34.27 -11.48 -14.52
CA GLU A 271 33.52 -10.74 -15.54
C GLU A 271 33.01 -9.41 -14.99
N TRP A 272 32.58 -9.39 -13.74
CA TRP A 272 32.25 -8.16 -13.02
C TRP A 272 33.43 -7.19 -12.91
N GLY A 273 34.64 -7.69 -12.64
CA GLY A 273 35.85 -6.87 -12.61
C GLY A 273 36.12 -6.14 -13.94
N LYS A 274 35.77 -6.74 -15.08
CA LYS A 274 35.86 -6.08 -16.40
C LYS A 274 34.76 -5.02 -16.58
N PHE A 275 33.56 -5.31 -16.08
CA PHE A 275 32.42 -4.40 -16.18
C PHE A 275 32.61 -3.15 -15.32
N LEU A 276 33.07 -3.32 -14.08
CA LEU A 276 33.27 -2.24 -13.12
C LEU A 276 34.33 -1.24 -13.57
N LYS A 277 35.42 -1.69 -14.21
CA LYS A 277 36.48 -0.81 -14.76
C LYS A 277 35.99 0.24 -15.75
N LYS A 278 34.84 0.05 -16.41
CA LYS A 278 34.33 0.99 -17.41
C LYS A 278 33.66 2.21 -16.79
N LYS A 279 32.79 1.98 -15.80
CA LYS A 279 31.98 3.01 -15.12
C LYS A 279 31.69 2.53 -13.68
N PRO A 280 32.66 2.56 -12.77
CA PRO A 280 32.55 1.88 -11.49
C PRO A 280 31.35 2.35 -10.68
N LEU A 281 31.20 3.67 -10.49
CA LEU A 281 30.10 4.26 -9.71
C LEU A 281 28.71 4.00 -10.30
N ASP A 282 28.58 3.96 -11.63
CA ASP A 282 27.28 3.65 -12.27
C ASP A 282 26.97 2.14 -12.17
N ASN A 283 27.99 1.30 -12.24
CA ASN A 283 27.84 -0.14 -12.30
C ASN A 283 27.67 -0.79 -10.93
N ILE A 284 28.18 -0.18 -9.84
CA ILE A 284 27.95 -0.68 -8.48
C ILE A 284 26.46 -0.70 -8.12
N GLU A 285 25.61 0.13 -8.73
CA GLU A 285 24.16 0.11 -8.45
C GLU A 285 23.53 -1.28 -8.66
N TYR A 286 24.01 -2.03 -9.66
CA TYR A 286 23.54 -3.40 -9.95
C TYR A 286 24.06 -4.45 -8.93
N LEU A 287 24.85 -4.05 -7.94
CA LEU A 287 25.32 -4.87 -6.83
C LEU A 287 24.49 -4.65 -5.54
N ARG A 288 23.50 -3.76 -5.52
CA ARG A 288 22.74 -3.40 -4.29
C ARG A 288 22.01 -4.56 -3.64
N GLY A 289 21.51 -5.50 -4.44
CA GLY A 289 20.67 -6.59 -3.94
C GLY A 289 21.44 -7.81 -3.43
N THR A 290 22.71 -7.96 -3.82
CA THR A 290 23.52 -9.14 -3.49
C THR A 290 24.28 -8.96 -2.18
N GLU A 291 24.57 -10.09 -1.53
CA GLU A 291 25.34 -10.19 -0.28
C GLU A 291 26.56 -11.11 -0.44
N GLN A 292 26.95 -11.39 -1.70
CA GLN A 292 28.11 -12.23 -1.98
C GLN A 292 29.40 -11.61 -1.42
N GLN A 293 30.24 -12.45 -0.80
CA GLN A 293 31.44 -11.98 -0.11
C GLN A 293 32.42 -11.24 -1.04
N TRP A 294 32.55 -11.68 -2.30
CA TRP A 294 33.43 -11.03 -3.27
C TRP A 294 32.94 -9.61 -3.61
N VAL A 295 31.63 -9.38 -3.60
CA VAL A 295 31.02 -8.05 -3.81
C VAL A 295 31.33 -7.14 -2.64
N ILE A 296 31.16 -7.63 -1.41
CA ILE A 296 31.47 -6.89 -0.18
C ILE A 296 32.95 -6.50 -0.17
N ASN A 297 33.85 -7.43 -0.50
CA ASN A 297 35.29 -7.17 -0.57
C ASN A 297 35.62 -6.12 -1.63
N TYR A 298 35.09 -6.28 -2.86
CA TYR A 298 35.28 -5.31 -3.93
C TYR A 298 34.80 -3.91 -3.54
N LEU A 299 33.58 -3.79 -2.99
CA LEU A 299 33.01 -2.51 -2.59
C LEU A 299 33.84 -1.85 -1.49
N ASN A 300 34.28 -2.64 -0.51
CA ASN A 300 35.14 -2.15 0.56
C ASN A 300 36.46 -1.59 0.02
N ASP A 301 37.11 -2.29 -0.91
CA ASP A 301 38.37 -1.86 -1.50
C ASP A 301 38.16 -0.62 -2.39
N PHE A 302 37.10 -0.63 -3.20
CA PHE A 302 36.70 0.52 -4.02
C PHE A 302 36.45 1.78 -3.17
N ILE A 303 35.77 1.66 -2.03
CA ILE A 303 35.50 2.79 -1.15
C ILE A 303 36.79 3.31 -0.51
N VAL A 304 37.71 2.43 -0.10
CA VAL A 304 39.03 2.83 0.42
C VAL A 304 39.83 3.60 -0.63
N GLU A 305 39.89 3.09 -1.86
CA GLU A 305 40.54 3.77 -2.98
C GLU A 305 39.90 5.13 -3.26
N TYR A 306 38.55 5.17 -3.32
CA TYR A 306 37.79 6.40 -3.54
C TYR A 306 38.05 7.44 -2.46
N ILE A 307 38.04 7.07 -1.17
CA ILE A 307 38.40 7.96 -0.06
C ILE A 307 39.81 8.50 -0.23
N THR A 308 40.77 7.63 -0.53
CA THR A 308 42.19 8.00 -0.71
C THR A 308 42.36 9.00 -1.86
N GLU A 309 41.76 8.73 -3.01
CA GLU A 309 41.75 9.65 -4.14
C GLU A 309 41.09 10.99 -3.80
N THR A 310 39.97 10.96 -3.08
CA THR A 310 39.19 12.16 -2.73
C THR A 310 39.97 13.05 -1.78
N LYS A 311 40.68 12.48 -0.80
CA LYS A 311 41.61 13.19 0.09
C LYS A 311 42.77 13.85 -0.66
N ASN A 312 43.27 13.20 -1.70
CA ASN A 312 44.37 13.71 -2.50
C ASN A 312 43.92 14.80 -3.51
N LYS A 313 42.62 14.94 -3.76
CA LYS A 313 42.05 15.95 -4.66
C LYS A 313 41.75 17.24 -3.90
N THR A 314 42.21 18.38 -4.43
CA THR A 314 41.75 19.69 -3.95
C THR A 314 40.47 20.08 -4.68
N LEU A 315 39.32 20.04 -4.00
CA LEU A 315 38.02 20.43 -4.56
C LEU A 315 37.87 21.96 -4.54
N LYS A 316 38.22 22.62 -5.66
CA LYS A 316 38.29 24.09 -5.75
C LYS A 316 36.95 24.70 -6.16
N THR A 317 36.17 24.00 -6.96
CA THR A 317 34.90 24.50 -7.50
C THR A 317 33.69 23.89 -6.77
N ALA A 318 32.55 24.57 -6.85
CA ALA A 318 31.29 24.04 -6.33
C ALA A 318 30.83 22.78 -7.09
N GLU A 319 31.16 22.68 -8.38
CA GLU A 319 30.79 21.53 -9.22
C GLU A 319 31.58 20.28 -8.86
N GLU A 320 32.87 20.41 -8.59
CA GLU A 320 33.71 19.31 -8.07
C GLU A 320 33.17 18.79 -6.74
N LYS A 321 32.76 19.69 -5.84
CA LYS A 321 32.15 19.30 -4.55
C LYS A 321 30.83 18.55 -4.75
N ARG A 322 29.94 19.06 -5.61
CA ARG A 322 28.68 18.39 -5.95
C ARG A 322 28.87 17.02 -6.57
N THR A 323 29.91 16.88 -7.40
CA THR A 323 30.26 15.58 -8.01
C THR A 323 30.64 14.57 -6.93
N VAL A 324 31.52 14.97 -6.00
CA VAL A 324 31.91 14.12 -4.86
C VAL A 324 30.71 13.79 -3.95
N GLU A 325 29.84 14.77 -3.67
CA GLU A 325 28.61 14.54 -2.92
C GLU A 325 27.72 13.50 -3.59
N TYR A 326 27.55 13.59 -4.91
CA TYR A 326 26.76 12.67 -5.73
C TYR A 326 27.37 11.26 -5.80
N ASP A 327 28.68 11.16 -5.90
CA ASP A 327 29.40 9.89 -5.88
C ASP A 327 29.24 9.19 -4.51
N ILE A 328 29.28 9.96 -3.41
CA ILE A 328 28.99 9.43 -2.06
C ILE A 328 27.55 8.91 -1.96
N LEU A 329 26.57 9.57 -2.58
CA LEU A 329 25.19 9.08 -2.62
C LEU A 329 25.06 7.73 -3.35
N LYS A 330 25.93 7.44 -4.33
CA LYS A 330 25.93 6.13 -5.02
C LYS A 330 26.51 5.02 -4.15
N ILE A 331 27.47 5.35 -3.30
CA ILE A 331 28.16 4.43 -2.39
C ILE A 331 27.37 4.21 -1.09
N SER A 332 26.64 5.22 -0.63
CA SER A 332 25.98 5.22 0.68
C SER A 332 25.06 4.03 0.98
N PRO A 333 24.32 3.43 0.02
CA PRO A 333 23.50 2.26 0.30
C PRO A 333 24.32 1.06 0.78
N PHE A 334 25.56 0.92 0.31
CA PHE A 334 26.46 -0.17 0.69
C PHE A 334 27.05 0.00 2.08
N ILE A 335 27.38 1.26 2.43
CA ILE A 335 27.77 1.63 3.78
C ILE A 335 26.61 1.29 4.70
N LEU A 336 25.42 1.86 4.44
CA LEU A 336 24.21 1.74 5.25
C LEU A 336 23.78 0.29 5.51
N LYS A 337 23.82 -0.59 4.50
CA LYS A 337 23.36 -1.98 4.62
C LYS A 337 24.32 -2.85 5.46
N SER A 338 25.61 -2.54 5.45
CA SER A 338 26.67 -3.45 5.92
C SER A 338 27.36 -2.96 7.19
N ARG A 339 26.59 -2.48 8.19
CA ARG A 339 27.18 -1.90 9.42
C ARG A 339 28.23 -2.83 10.03
N ASN A 340 29.45 -2.31 10.14
CA ASN A 340 30.62 -2.87 10.81
C ASN A 340 31.66 -1.76 11.08
N GLU A 341 32.73 -2.08 11.79
CA GLU A 341 33.85 -1.16 12.10
C GLU A 341 34.36 -0.40 10.86
N LYS A 342 34.52 -1.09 9.71
CA LYS A 342 35.01 -0.50 8.45
C LYS A 342 34.03 0.52 7.88
N THR A 343 32.73 0.26 7.93
CA THR A 343 31.71 1.22 7.48
C THR A 343 31.62 2.45 8.39
N LEU A 344 31.84 2.30 9.70
CA LEU A 344 31.92 3.44 10.62
C LEU A 344 33.15 4.30 10.32
N LEU A 345 34.29 3.68 10.00
CA LEU A 345 35.47 4.38 9.51
C LEU A 345 35.16 5.13 8.21
N PHE A 346 34.45 4.52 7.25
CA PHE A 346 34.01 5.23 6.03
C PHE A 346 33.13 6.42 6.34
N CYS A 347 32.21 6.32 7.30
CA CYS A 347 31.40 7.47 7.74
C CYS A 347 32.30 8.61 8.23
N LYS A 348 33.31 8.32 9.07
CA LYS A 348 34.24 9.34 9.56
C LYS A 348 34.97 10.03 8.41
N GLU A 349 35.50 9.24 7.50
CA GLU A 349 36.34 9.73 6.40
C GLU A 349 35.56 10.48 5.31
N LEU A 350 34.30 10.11 5.08
CA LEU A 350 33.43 10.74 4.07
C LEU A 350 32.63 11.93 4.62
N TYR A 351 32.59 12.11 5.95
CA TYR A 351 31.84 13.19 6.58
C TYR A 351 32.14 14.59 6.01
N PRO A 352 33.41 15.00 5.80
CA PRO A 352 33.73 16.34 5.28
C PRO A 352 33.20 16.60 3.88
N TYR A 353 32.96 15.52 3.11
CA TYR A 353 32.63 15.57 1.70
C TYR A 353 31.14 15.47 1.43
N ASN A 354 30.36 14.85 2.32
CA ASN A 354 28.89 14.87 2.26
C ASN A 354 28.27 14.72 3.66
N LYS A 355 28.24 15.84 4.41
CA LYS A 355 27.76 15.88 5.80
C LYS A 355 26.34 15.36 5.96
N SER A 356 25.45 15.76 5.05
CA SER A 356 24.02 15.42 5.11
C SER A 356 23.80 13.91 5.02
N GLU A 357 24.44 13.26 4.03
CA GLU A 357 24.28 11.83 3.82
C GLU A 357 24.91 11.01 4.94
N ILE A 358 26.09 11.41 5.43
CA ILE A 358 26.73 10.69 6.53
C ILE A 358 25.91 10.81 7.83
N LYS A 359 25.37 12.00 8.15
CA LYS A 359 24.44 12.15 9.29
C LYS A 359 23.20 11.28 9.14
N ARG A 360 22.66 11.14 7.92
CA ARG A 360 21.53 10.25 7.63
C ARG A 360 21.87 8.78 7.94
N ILE A 361 23.04 8.30 7.53
CA ILE A 361 23.52 6.94 7.82
C ILE A 361 23.73 6.74 9.32
N LEU A 362 24.40 7.68 9.99
CA LEU A 362 24.66 7.58 11.44
C LEU A 362 23.36 7.60 12.24
N ASN A 363 22.40 8.45 11.88
CA ASN A 363 21.06 8.45 12.49
C ASN A 363 20.37 7.08 12.34
N PHE A 364 20.50 6.44 11.17
CA PHE A 364 19.97 5.10 10.95
C PHE A 364 20.65 4.06 11.85
N TYR A 365 21.98 4.12 12.02
CA TYR A 365 22.68 3.23 12.94
C TYR A 365 22.28 3.41 14.40
N ILE A 366 22.18 4.66 14.86
CA ILE A 366 21.70 4.97 16.21
C ILE A 366 20.29 4.41 16.42
N ALA A 367 19.40 4.60 15.44
CA ALA A 367 18.02 4.16 15.55
C ALA A 367 17.86 2.63 15.49
N LYS A 368 18.63 1.96 14.61
CA LYS A 368 18.47 0.52 14.34
C LYS A 368 19.05 -0.35 15.43
N ASP A 369 20.28 -0.08 15.85
CA ASP A 369 21.01 -0.92 16.82
C ASP A 369 22.15 -0.09 17.44
N LEU A 370 21.80 0.66 18.48
CA LEU A 370 22.73 1.52 19.20
C LEU A 370 23.72 0.70 20.02
N ASP A 371 25.01 0.82 19.71
CA ASP A 371 26.07 0.16 20.44
C ASP A 371 27.22 1.12 20.82
N LYS A 372 28.25 0.57 21.45
CA LYS A 372 29.42 1.33 21.88
C LYS A 372 30.20 1.92 20.70
N GLU A 373 30.36 1.19 19.60
CA GLU A 373 31.16 1.64 18.44
C GLU A 373 30.53 2.83 17.73
N VAL A 374 29.19 2.83 17.58
CA VAL A 374 28.42 3.94 17.03
C VAL A 374 28.54 5.17 17.93
N ILE A 375 28.36 4.98 19.25
CA ILE A 375 28.51 6.08 20.23
C ILE A 375 29.91 6.68 20.17
N ASP A 376 30.95 5.85 20.19
CA ASP A 376 32.33 6.32 20.19
C ASP A 376 32.68 7.02 18.87
N THR A 377 32.18 6.52 17.74
CA THR A 377 32.29 7.17 16.43
C THR A 377 31.67 8.57 16.41
N ILE A 378 30.48 8.72 16.97
CA ILE A 378 29.78 10.01 17.03
C ILE A 378 30.50 10.97 17.99
N LYS A 379 31.02 10.48 19.12
CA LYS A 379 31.81 11.31 20.05
C LYS A 379 33.09 11.83 19.40
N GLU A 380 33.80 10.98 18.67
CA GLU A 380 35.00 11.41 17.93
C GLU A 380 34.66 12.48 16.88
N LEU A 381 33.61 12.25 16.09
CA LEU A 381 33.16 13.21 15.09
C LEU A 381 32.64 14.51 15.70
N SER A 382 31.92 14.45 16.81
CA SER A 382 31.45 15.65 17.52
C SER A 382 32.61 16.48 18.07
N LYS A 383 33.67 15.80 18.55
CA LYS A 383 34.90 16.47 19.00
C LYS A 383 35.65 17.13 17.84
N GLU A 384 35.67 16.51 16.67
CA GLU A 384 36.36 17.05 15.48
C GLU A 384 35.56 18.18 14.80
N TYR A 385 34.23 18.04 14.76
CA TYR A 385 33.30 18.97 14.11
C TYR A 385 32.33 19.55 15.15
N GLU A 386 32.88 20.41 16.01
CA GLU A 386 32.16 20.99 17.14
C GLU A 386 30.82 21.63 16.73
N GLY A 387 29.76 21.26 17.44
CA GLY A 387 28.41 21.77 17.21
C GLY A 387 27.70 21.18 15.99
N GLU A 388 28.28 20.27 15.23
CA GLU A 388 27.62 19.70 14.05
C GLU A 388 26.77 18.45 14.36
N PHE A 389 26.97 17.78 15.49
CA PHE A 389 26.38 16.46 15.80
C PHE A 389 25.26 16.49 16.85
N LEU A 390 24.70 17.67 17.13
CA LEU A 390 23.69 17.85 18.18
C LEU A 390 22.48 16.91 18.03
N GLN A 391 22.00 16.71 16.80
CA GLN A 391 20.89 15.77 16.54
C GLN A 391 21.24 14.33 16.96
N GLN A 392 22.43 13.85 16.60
CA GLN A 392 22.89 12.49 16.89
C GLN A 392 23.09 12.31 18.40
N GLU A 393 23.68 13.30 19.06
CA GLU A 393 23.87 13.31 20.52
C GLU A 393 22.55 13.27 21.26
N PHE A 394 21.57 14.08 20.81
CA PHE A 394 20.22 14.08 21.37
C PHE A 394 19.53 12.73 21.17
N LEU A 395 19.64 12.15 19.97
CA LEU A 395 19.07 10.84 19.65
C LEU A 395 19.65 9.72 20.52
N ILE A 396 20.99 9.70 20.71
CA ILE A 396 21.65 8.75 21.61
C ILE A 396 21.14 8.93 23.04
N SER A 397 21.07 10.17 23.52
CA SER A 397 20.65 10.46 24.90
C SER A 397 19.20 10.06 25.14
N LEU A 398 18.28 10.31 24.19
CA LEU A 398 16.89 9.85 24.25
C LEU A 398 16.76 8.33 24.40
N ILE A 399 17.63 7.56 23.73
CA ILE A 399 17.57 6.10 23.73
C ILE A 399 18.23 5.50 24.99
N LYS A 400 19.27 6.15 25.52
CA LYS A 400 20.16 5.55 26.53
C LYS A 400 20.04 6.15 27.93
N ASP A 401 19.77 7.45 28.03
CA ASP A 401 19.83 8.18 29.29
C ASP A 401 18.44 8.36 29.90
N LYS A 402 18.41 8.68 31.20
CA LYS A 402 17.13 8.95 31.89
C LYS A 402 16.45 10.21 31.33
N PRO A 403 15.11 10.25 31.24
CA PRO A 403 14.38 11.37 30.64
C PRO A 403 14.74 12.73 31.24
N GLU A 404 14.95 12.81 32.55
CA GLU A 404 15.30 14.06 33.24
C GLU A 404 16.72 14.54 32.87
N THR A 405 17.63 13.61 32.60
CA THR A 405 18.99 13.90 32.15
C THR A 405 18.97 14.43 30.72
N VAL A 406 18.18 13.80 29.85
CA VAL A 406 17.96 14.26 28.48
C VAL A 406 17.40 15.69 28.49
N TYR A 407 16.34 15.94 29.26
CA TYR A 407 15.78 17.29 29.37
C TYR A 407 16.83 18.29 29.86
N LYS A 408 17.52 18.00 30.97
CA LYS A 408 18.53 18.90 31.55
C LYS A 408 19.63 19.28 30.55
N ASN A 409 20.10 18.33 29.74
CA ASN A 409 21.24 18.55 28.85
C ASN A 409 20.84 19.27 27.56
N PHE A 410 19.62 19.04 27.07
CA PHE A 410 19.21 19.46 25.72
C PHE A 410 18.14 20.57 25.70
N SER A 411 17.44 20.86 26.80
CA SER A 411 16.36 21.87 26.81
C SER A 411 16.86 23.29 26.49
N GLN A 412 18.14 23.58 26.72
CA GLN A 412 18.74 24.89 26.38
C GLN A 412 18.66 25.21 24.88
N TYR A 413 18.66 24.20 24.00
CA TYR A 413 18.57 24.38 22.55
C TYR A 413 17.14 24.59 22.07
N THR A 414 16.13 24.43 22.94
CA THR A 414 14.72 24.57 22.57
C THR A 414 14.12 25.92 22.97
N GLY A 415 14.96 26.89 23.32
CA GLY A 415 14.52 28.22 23.75
C GLY A 415 14.05 28.30 25.21
N VAL A 416 14.29 27.26 26.02
CA VAL A 416 14.01 27.32 27.47
C VAL A 416 14.87 28.41 28.12
N GLY A 417 14.22 29.30 28.87
CA GLY A 417 14.87 30.44 29.53
C GLY A 417 15.11 31.65 28.63
N LYS A 418 14.66 31.61 27.37
CA LYS A 418 14.71 32.74 26.44
C LYS A 418 13.48 33.63 26.55
N GLU A 419 13.61 34.86 26.05
CA GLU A 419 12.49 35.78 25.95
C GLU A 419 11.46 35.27 24.95
N ARG A 420 10.20 35.64 25.16
CA ARG A 420 9.07 35.18 24.33
C ARG A 420 9.30 35.41 22.83
N GLU A 421 9.81 36.58 22.46
CA GLU A 421 10.07 36.94 21.06
C GLU A 421 11.16 36.08 20.42
N GLU A 422 12.16 35.64 21.18
CA GLU A 422 13.23 34.78 20.67
C GLU A 422 12.72 33.38 20.38
N VAL A 423 11.92 32.82 21.30
CA VAL A 423 11.23 31.52 21.09
C VAL A 423 10.33 31.62 19.86
N ARG A 424 9.65 32.75 19.69
CA ARG A 424 8.81 33.03 18.53
C ARG A 424 9.61 32.93 17.23
N GLN A 425 10.79 33.53 17.17
CA GLN A 425 11.65 33.47 15.98
C GLN A 425 12.13 32.04 15.65
N LEU A 426 12.38 31.20 16.65
CA LEU A 426 12.78 29.80 16.45
C LEU A 426 11.68 28.99 15.76
N PHE A 427 10.45 29.07 16.27
CA PHE A 427 9.31 28.39 15.64
C PHE A 427 9.00 28.93 14.26
N ASN A 428 9.14 30.25 14.03
CA ASN A 428 8.93 30.84 12.71
C ASN A 428 9.95 30.29 11.69
N SER A 429 11.22 30.25 12.07
CA SER A 429 12.27 29.68 11.23
C SER A 429 12.04 28.20 10.96
N PHE A 430 11.64 27.44 11.98
CA PHE A 430 11.31 26.01 11.86
C PHE A 430 10.22 25.76 10.80
N VAL A 431 9.09 26.46 10.92
CA VAL A 431 7.92 26.28 10.06
C VAL A 431 8.18 26.78 8.63
N THR A 432 8.81 27.95 8.49
CA THR A 432 9.03 28.57 7.16
C THR A 432 10.21 28.00 6.39
N GLY A 433 11.16 27.34 7.07
CA GLY A 433 12.42 26.92 6.44
C GLY A 433 13.43 28.05 6.26
N LYS A 434 13.12 29.28 6.70
CA LYS A 434 13.97 30.45 6.50
C LYS A 434 14.84 30.68 7.72
N TYR A 435 16.14 30.83 7.48
CA TYR A 435 17.13 31.11 8.51
C TYR A 435 17.52 32.59 8.53
N SER A 436 18.01 33.05 9.68
CA SER A 436 18.63 34.37 9.80
C SER A 436 19.83 34.49 8.86
N LYS A 437 20.12 35.72 8.43
CA LYS A 437 21.38 36.03 7.73
C LYS A 437 22.56 36.13 8.71
N ASN A 438 22.29 36.34 10.00
CA ASN A 438 23.29 36.28 11.05
C ASN A 438 23.63 34.80 11.30
N LYS A 439 24.92 34.47 11.23
CA LYS A 439 25.40 33.09 11.38
C LYS A 439 25.12 32.49 12.77
N GLU A 440 25.23 33.29 13.83
CA GLU A 440 25.00 32.82 15.20
C GLU A 440 23.51 32.52 15.42
N GLU A 441 22.64 33.43 14.99
CA GLU A 441 21.18 33.22 15.05
C GLU A 441 20.74 32.05 14.16
N ALA A 442 21.30 31.92 12.96
CA ALA A 442 21.04 30.80 12.07
C ALA A 442 21.43 29.47 12.72
N LYS A 443 22.57 29.44 13.42
CA LYS A 443 23.02 28.25 14.14
C LYS A 443 22.05 27.87 15.27
N VAL A 444 21.58 28.83 16.06
CA VAL A 444 20.57 28.58 17.10
C VAL A 444 19.26 28.04 16.48
N GLN A 445 18.86 28.55 15.32
CA GLN A 445 17.68 28.06 14.60
C GLN A 445 17.87 26.65 14.03
N GLU A 446 19.08 26.31 13.57
CA GLU A 446 19.45 24.96 13.15
C GLU A 446 19.40 23.98 14.33
N ASP A 447 19.99 24.34 15.47
CA ASP A 447 20.01 23.51 16.68
C ASP A 447 18.60 23.25 17.19
N PHE A 448 17.77 24.29 17.25
CA PHE A 448 16.34 24.16 17.57
C PHE A 448 15.64 23.18 16.63
N ARG A 449 15.87 23.33 15.31
CA ARG A 449 15.25 22.46 14.30
C ARG A 449 15.68 21.01 14.46
N ASP A 450 16.96 20.77 14.71
CA ASP A 450 17.52 19.42 14.85
C ASP A 450 16.89 18.67 16.01
N LEU A 451 16.74 19.31 17.18
CA LEU A 451 16.04 18.73 18.33
C LEU A 451 14.54 18.57 18.07
N PHE A 452 13.88 19.64 17.62
CA PHE A 452 12.43 19.65 17.49
C PHE A 452 11.94 18.62 16.45
N ARG A 453 12.70 18.38 15.38
CA ARG A 453 12.42 17.30 14.43
C ARG A 453 12.45 15.91 15.05
N VAL A 454 13.33 15.68 16.02
CA VAL A 454 13.41 14.40 16.72
C VAL A 454 12.23 14.27 17.70
N LEU A 455 11.88 15.33 18.42
CA LEU A 455 10.71 15.35 19.32
C LEU A 455 9.41 15.01 18.57
N LEU A 456 9.23 15.56 17.36
CA LEU A 456 8.07 15.26 16.52
C LEU A 456 8.00 13.80 16.04
N ARG A 457 9.08 13.02 16.17
CA ARG A 457 9.07 11.59 15.82
C ARG A 457 8.65 10.70 16.98
N ILE A 458 8.37 11.27 18.14
CA ILE A 458 7.95 10.51 19.32
C ILE A 458 6.42 10.39 19.31
N ARG A 459 5.94 9.15 19.45
CA ARG A 459 4.53 8.82 19.69
C ARG A 459 4.36 8.35 21.12
N TYR A 460 3.24 8.70 21.74
CA TYR A 460 2.76 8.04 22.94
C TYR A 460 1.81 6.91 22.55
N ASP A 461 2.14 5.70 22.98
CA ASP A 461 1.27 4.53 22.89
C ASP A 461 0.35 4.51 24.12
N GLU A 462 -0.92 4.81 23.92
CA GLU A 462 -1.92 4.89 24.99
C GLU A 462 -2.26 3.52 25.60
N GLU A 463 -2.15 2.43 24.83
CA GLU A 463 -2.48 1.08 25.29
C GLU A 463 -1.40 0.57 26.24
N ASN A 464 -0.13 0.74 25.84
CA ASN A 464 1.02 0.28 26.62
C ASN A 464 1.54 1.33 27.62
N LYS A 465 1.09 2.59 27.50
CA LYS A 465 1.56 3.76 28.28
C LYS A 465 3.04 4.06 28.12
N GLU A 466 3.52 3.97 26.88
CA GLU A 466 4.94 4.05 26.54
C GLU A 466 5.21 5.10 25.47
N TYR A 467 6.42 5.65 25.49
CA TYR A 467 6.88 6.54 24.42
C TYR A 467 7.70 5.75 23.40
N ILE A 468 7.33 5.87 22.14
CA ILE A 468 7.95 5.18 21.02
C ILE A 468 8.51 6.25 20.08
N LEU A 469 9.82 6.20 19.85
CA LEU A 469 10.46 6.98 18.81
C LEU A 469 10.34 6.25 17.47
N GLU A 470 9.75 6.91 16.47
CA GLU A 470 9.59 6.39 15.11
C GLU A 470 10.63 6.97 14.16
N TRP A 471 11.58 6.15 13.75
CA TRP A 471 12.62 6.55 12.80
C TRP A 471 12.39 5.91 11.42
N PRO A 472 12.57 6.63 10.30
CA PRO A 472 12.40 6.03 8.98
C PRO A 472 13.44 4.92 8.73
N ASP A 473 12.98 3.72 8.41
CA ASP A 473 13.87 2.68 7.89
C ASP A 473 14.05 2.88 6.38
N THR A 474 15.26 3.31 6.01
CA THR A 474 15.60 3.53 4.60
C THR A 474 15.93 2.24 3.84
N ILE A 475 15.81 1.06 4.48
CA ILE A 475 16.02 -0.27 3.89
C ILE A 475 14.68 -1.01 3.77
N SER A 476 13.94 -1.23 4.86
CA SER A 476 12.72 -2.05 4.84
C SER A 476 11.45 -1.32 4.40
N GLY A 477 11.45 0.02 4.46
CA GLY A 477 10.27 0.86 4.20
C GLY A 477 9.28 0.94 5.36
N TYR A 478 9.47 0.17 6.44
CA TYR A 478 8.68 0.27 7.67
C TYR A 478 9.47 1.05 8.74
N PRO A 479 8.87 2.01 9.46
CA PRO A 479 9.62 2.78 10.44
C PRO A 479 10.20 1.87 11.55
N ILE A 480 11.46 2.13 11.92
CA ILE A 480 12.10 1.59 13.11
C ILE A 480 11.37 2.18 14.32
N GLN A 481 10.89 1.31 15.21
CA GLN A 481 10.23 1.70 16.44
C GLN A 481 11.15 1.42 17.62
N ILE A 482 11.47 2.46 18.38
CA ILE A 482 12.37 2.38 19.52
C ILE A 482 11.56 2.76 20.76
N LYS A 483 11.39 1.82 21.67
CA LYS A 483 10.82 2.10 22.98
C LYS A 483 11.79 2.95 23.79
N LEU A 484 11.33 4.09 24.28
CA LEU A 484 12.10 4.96 25.16
C LEU A 484 11.83 4.60 26.63
N ASP A 485 12.84 4.77 27.49
CA ASP A 485 12.71 4.57 28.95
C ASP A 485 11.77 5.58 29.61
N GLY A 486 11.42 6.64 28.89
CA GLY A 486 10.40 7.61 29.24
C GLY A 486 10.55 8.92 28.47
N PHE A 487 9.77 9.92 28.84
CA PHE A 487 9.82 11.25 28.25
C PHE A 487 9.50 12.28 29.33
N ASP A 488 10.42 13.21 29.59
CA ASP A 488 10.24 14.22 30.64
C ASP A 488 9.07 15.15 30.26
N LYS A 489 8.10 15.28 31.16
CA LYS A 489 6.88 16.05 30.91
C LYS A 489 7.15 17.53 30.61
N LYS A 490 8.30 18.08 31.02
CA LYS A 490 8.69 19.46 30.72
C LYS A 490 8.94 19.70 29.23
N TRP A 491 9.15 18.66 28.43
CA TRP A 491 9.19 18.79 26.98
C TRP A 491 7.85 19.25 26.40
N TYR A 492 6.72 18.95 27.05
CA TYR A 492 5.42 19.46 26.61
C TYR A 492 5.37 20.98 26.75
N ASP A 493 5.98 21.58 27.76
CA ASP A 493 6.01 23.04 27.89
C ASP A 493 6.76 23.70 26.72
N VAL A 494 7.84 23.07 26.25
CA VAL A 494 8.55 23.49 25.02
C VAL A 494 7.64 23.40 23.81
N ILE A 495 6.93 22.29 23.65
CA ILE A 495 6.01 22.06 22.52
C ILE A 495 4.85 23.05 22.53
N PHE A 496 4.34 23.42 23.71
CA PHE A 496 3.22 24.35 23.88
C PHE A 496 3.60 25.82 23.96
N ASN A 497 4.90 26.16 23.90
CA ASN A 497 5.33 27.55 23.75
C ASN A 497 5.01 28.14 22.35
N ILE A 498 4.29 27.40 21.51
CA ILE A 498 3.82 27.85 20.19
C ILE A 498 2.62 28.79 20.39
N GLU A 499 2.75 30.02 19.91
CA GLU A 499 1.70 31.05 19.97
C GLU A 499 0.59 30.90 18.90
N ASP A 500 -0.54 31.59 19.13
CA ASP A 500 -1.72 31.56 18.26
C ASP A 500 -1.50 32.11 16.83
N ASP A 501 -0.50 32.97 16.63
CA ASP A 501 -0.15 33.56 15.34
C ASP A 501 0.69 32.63 14.44
N PHE A 502 1.22 31.53 14.97
CA PHE A 502 1.96 30.54 14.17
C PHE A 502 1.08 29.68 13.29
N TYR A 503 -0.18 29.49 13.67
CA TYR A 503 -1.03 28.46 13.07
C TYR A 503 -1.37 28.73 11.59
N GLU A 504 -1.32 29.99 11.14
CA GLU A 504 -1.39 30.33 9.71
C GLU A 504 -0.23 29.72 8.92
N ASN A 505 0.99 29.78 9.47
CA ASN A 505 2.20 29.25 8.83
C ASN A 505 2.26 27.71 8.91
N TRP A 506 1.72 27.10 9.97
CA TRP A 506 1.66 25.64 10.12
C TRP A 506 0.78 24.99 9.04
N ASN A 507 -0.28 25.67 8.60
CA ASN A 507 -1.15 25.21 7.51
C ASN A 507 -0.44 25.21 6.14
N TYR A 508 0.30 26.26 5.82
CA TYR A 508 0.71 26.51 4.44
C TYR A 508 1.88 25.63 3.97
N TYR A 509 2.72 25.11 4.90
CA TYR A 509 3.99 24.47 4.53
C TYR A 509 4.36 23.17 5.26
N SER A 510 3.52 22.58 6.15
CA SER A 510 4.01 21.43 6.93
C SER A 510 3.02 20.33 7.34
N SER A 511 3.51 19.09 7.28
CA SER A 511 2.90 17.90 7.91
C SER A 511 3.17 17.80 9.42
N TYR A 512 3.88 18.77 10.02
CA TYR A 512 4.33 18.70 11.42
C TYR A 512 3.18 18.67 12.44
N HIS A 513 2.03 19.26 12.11
CA HIS A 513 0.84 19.16 12.97
C HIS A 513 0.35 17.72 13.11
N ARG A 514 0.50 16.86 12.09
CA ARG A 514 0.10 15.45 12.22
C ARG A 514 0.99 14.69 13.20
N TYR A 515 2.28 15.04 13.23
CA TYR A 515 3.24 14.40 14.11
C TYR A 515 3.07 14.79 15.58
N LEU A 516 2.69 16.04 15.87
CA LEU A 516 2.37 16.46 17.23
C LEU A 516 1.24 15.63 17.87
N LYS A 517 0.27 15.18 17.06
CA LYS A 517 -0.92 14.43 17.50
C LYS A 517 -0.50 13.12 18.12
N ASN A 518 0.53 12.50 17.54
CA ASN A 518 1.07 11.22 17.99
C ASN A 518 1.67 11.31 19.39
N LEU A 519 2.13 12.48 19.83
CA LEU A 519 2.71 12.67 21.16
C LEU A 519 1.67 12.96 22.26
N TYR A 520 0.37 12.99 21.91
CA TYR A 520 -0.69 13.24 22.88
C TYR A 520 -0.70 12.17 23.99
N ASN A 521 -0.52 12.62 25.23
CA ASN A 521 -0.60 11.76 26.41
C ASN A 521 -1.79 12.18 27.29
N PRO A 522 -2.89 11.38 27.32
CA PRO A 522 -4.07 11.69 28.14
C PRO A 522 -3.83 11.57 29.66
N ASP A 523 -2.77 10.89 30.10
CA ASP A 523 -2.44 10.74 31.53
C ASP A 523 -1.77 12.01 32.11
N ILE A 524 -1.44 12.99 31.27
CA ILE A 524 -0.90 14.29 31.71
C ILE A 524 -2.05 15.30 31.86
N GLU A 525 -2.22 15.81 33.07
CA GLU A 525 -3.26 16.79 33.40
C GLU A 525 -3.17 18.03 32.51
N GLY A 526 -4.34 18.51 32.06
CA GLY A 526 -4.46 19.69 31.20
C GLY A 526 -4.11 19.46 29.71
N MET A 527 -3.63 18.28 29.30
CA MET A 527 -3.27 18.03 27.89
C MET A 527 -4.46 18.12 26.94
N LYS A 528 -5.66 17.66 27.35
CA LYS A 528 -6.88 17.78 26.54
C LYS A 528 -7.13 19.22 26.08
N GLU A 529 -7.07 20.16 27.02
CA GLU A 529 -7.31 21.58 26.74
C GLU A 529 -6.18 22.20 25.90
N LYS A 530 -4.90 21.90 26.23
CA LYS A 530 -3.75 22.43 25.48
C LYS A 530 -3.78 21.95 24.02
N TYR A 531 -3.91 20.65 23.78
CA TYR A 531 -4.05 20.09 22.43
C TYR A 531 -5.30 20.63 21.73
N GLY A 532 -6.43 20.71 22.42
CA GLY A 532 -7.68 21.23 21.85
C GLY A 532 -7.50 22.64 21.30
N LYS A 533 -6.90 23.56 22.08
CA LYS A 533 -6.58 24.93 21.64
C LYS A 533 -5.69 24.96 20.42
N ILE A 534 -4.57 24.22 20.43
CA ILE A 534 -3.62 24.18 19.31
C ILE A 534 -4.31 23.69 18.03
N TYR A 535 -4.95 22.53 18.08
CA TYR A 535 -5.52 21.91 16.88
C TYR A 535 -6.72 22.68 16.36
N TYR A 536 -7.54 23.22 17.26
CA TYR A 536 -8.65 24.07 16.85
C TYR A 536 -8.15 25.35 16.18
N SER A 537 -7.11 26.00 16.72
CA SER A 537 -6.51 27.16 16.08
C SER A 537 -5.95 26.83 14.70
N ILE A 538 -5.26 25.70 14.52
CA ILE A 538 -4.82 25.22 13.19
C ILE A 538 -6.01 25.03 12.26
N LEU A 539 -7.11 24.45 12.75
CA LEU A 539 -8.34 24.19 11.99
C LEU A 539 -9.04 25.46 11.50
N LEU A 540 -8.89 26.58 12.22
CA LEU A 540 -9.40 27.87 11.78
C LEU A 540 -8.64 28.39 10.55
N TYR A 541 -7.34 28.10 10.43
CA TYR A 541 -6.51 28.56 9.34
C TYR A 541 -6.45 27.62 8.12
N ARG A 542 -7.19 26.49 8.12
CA ARG A 542 -7.22 25.53 6.98
C ARG A 542 -8.56 24.82 6.81
N THR A 543 -8.87 24.30 5.62
CA THR A 543 -10.05 23.45 5.44
C THR A 543 -9.99 22.18 6.33
N PRO A 544 -11.04 21.88 7.11
CA PRO A 544 -11.09 20.71 7.99
C PRO A 544 -11.25 19.38 7.24
N TYR A 545 -10.67 18.32 7.80
CA TYR A 545 -10.85 16.92 7.40
C TYR A 545 -11.50 16.11 8.54
N ASP A 546 -12.04 14.93 8.22
CA ASP A 546 -12.71 14.05 9.19
C ASP A 546 -11.78 13.71 10.38
N GLU A 547 -10.51 13.43 10.11
CA GLU A 547 -9.45 13.10 11.08
C GLU A 547 -9.20 14.20 12.12
N ASP A 548 -9.51 15.47 11.78
CA ASP A 548 -9.40 16.61 12.68
C ASP A 548 -10.52 16.61 13.69
N ILE A 549 -11.74 16.35 13.23
CA ILE A 549 -12.94 16.30 14.06
C ILE A 549 -12.88 15.09 14.98
N GLU A 550 -12.45 13.93 14.48
CA GLU A 550 -12.21 12.74 15.32
C GLU A 550 -11.25 13.04 16.47
N PHE A 551 -10.17 13.79 16.21
CA PHE A 551 -9.23 14.14 17.26
C PHE A 551 -9.80 15.16 18.24
N LEU A 552 -10.44 16.22 17.76
CA LEU A 552 -11.10 17.20 18.65
C LEU A 552 -12.19 16.56 19.52
N ASN A 553 -12.92 15.58 18.98
CA ASN A 553 -13.88 14.78 19.73
C ASN A 553 -13.21 13.93 20.79
N LYS A 554 -12.08 13.28 20.46
CA LYS A 554 -11.24 12.55 21.43
C LYS A 554 -10.77 13.45 22.59
N LEU A 555 -10.51 14.72 22.30
CA LEU A 555 -10.11 15.72 23.29
C LEU A 555 -11.29 16.32 24.07
N GLU A 556 -12.54 15.95 23.74
CA GLU A 556 -13.77 16.53 24.27
C GLU A 556 -13.85 18.06 24.07
N TRP A 557 -13.30 18.55 22.96
CA TRP A 557 -13.30 19.98 22.63
C TRP A 557 -14.72 20.47 22.34
N LYS A 558 -15.08 21.64 22.88
CA LYS A 558 -16.43 22.22 22.77
C LYS A 558 -16.47 23.65 22.22
N ASP A 559 -15.34 24.34 22.16
CA ASP A 559 -15.30 25.74 21.68
C ASP A 559 -15.13 25.78 20.17
N TYR A 560 -16.24 25.78 19.44
CA TYR A 560 -16.27 25.86 17.97
C TYR A 560 -16.51 27.28 17.46
N LYS A 561 -16.04 28.30 18.18
CA LYS A 561 -16.18 29.70 17.75
C LYS A 561 -15.45 29.96 16.43
N ASP A 562 -16.12 30.66 15.51
CA ASP A 562 -15.62 30.99 14.16
C ASP A 562 -15.36 29.77 13.25
N PHE A 563 -15.84 28.57 13.62
CA PHE A 563 -15.59 27.32 12.90
C PHE A 563 -15.96 27.38 11.41
N LEU A 564 -17.16 27.90 11.07
CA LEU A 564 -17.63 27.94 9.68
C LEU A 564 -16.79 28.89 8.82
N LYS A 565 -16.59 30.13 9.30
CA LYS A 565 -15.86 31.15 8.53
C LYS A 565 -14.35 30.96 8.55
N GLY A 566 -13.80 30.36 9.62
CA GLY A 566 -12.37 30.24 9.86
C GLY A 566 -11.66 31.60 9.95
N LYS A 567 -10.32 31.56 9.86
CA LYS A 567 -9.40 32.71 9.83
C LYS A 567 -8.52 32.74 8.56
N MET A 568 -8.83 31.92 7.55
CA MET A 568 -8.08 31.84 6.28
C MET A 568 -8.18 33.10 5.42
N ARG A 569 -7.29 33.23 4.42
CA ARG A 569 -7.44 34.22 3.34
C ARG A 569 -8.85 34.17 2.75
N THR A 570 -9.53 35.31 2.81
CA THR A 570 -10.98 35.45 2.67
C THR A 570 -11.41 35.62 1.21
N ASP A 571 -10.90 34.80 0.29
CA ASP A 571 -11.54 34.73 -1.01
C ASP A 571 -12.81 33.86 -0.92
N LEU A 572 -13.85 34.26 -1.66
CA LEU A 572 -15.18 33.65 -1.56
C LEU A 572 -15.21 32.18 -2.01
N THR A 573 -14.27 31.78 -2.87
CA THR A 573 -14.16 30.41 -3.39
C THR A 573 -13.63 29.49 -2.31
N THR A 574 -12.56 29.88 -1.63
CA THR A 574 -11.96 29.11 -0.52
C THR A 574 -12.94 28.97 0.66
N LEU A 575 -13.69 30.03 0.98
CA LEU A 575 -14.74 29.96 2.00
C LEU A 575 -15.88 29.03 1.60
N SER A 576 -16.34 29.09 0.34
CA SER A 576 -17.36 28.16 -0.18
C SER A 576 -16.91 26.71 -0.09
N TYR A 577 -15.67 26.44 -0.51
CA TYR A 577 -15.08 25.09 -0.43
C TYR A 577 -15.00 24.58 1.01
N ARG A 578 -14.60 25.43 1.97
CA ARG A 578 -14.57 25.07 3.39
C ARG A 578 -15.93 24.63 3.91
N ILE A 579 -16.99 25.40 3.62
CA ILE A 579 -18.35 25.11 4.09
C ILE A 579 -18.87 23.80 3.49
N ILE A 580 -18.66 23.61 2.18
CA ILE A 580 -18.99 22.35 1.49
C ILE A 580 -18.24 21.19 2.15
N ARG A 581 -16.97 21.34 2.49
CA ARG A 581 -16.21 20.29 3.18
C ARG A 581 -16.77 19.98 4.57
N ILE A 582 -17.10 21.01 5.36
CA ILE A 582 -17.75 20.86 6.67
C ILE A 582 -19.06 20.07 6.56
N SER A 583 -19.82 20.25 5.47
CA SER A 583 -21.10 19.56 5.28
C SER A 583 -21.02 18.04 5.36
N PHE A 584 -19.90 17.44 4.99
CA PHE A 584 -19.73 15.98 5.03
C PHE A 584 -19.73 15.41 6.45
N PHE A 585 -19.35 16.20 7.44
CA PHE A 585 -19.13 15.74 8.81
C PHE A 585 -19.72 16.66 9.88
N ILE A 586 -20.55 17.65 9.50
CA ILE A 586 -21.17 18.60 10.45
C ILE A 586 -21.92 17.91 11.58
N LYS A 587 -22.59 16.79 11.28
CA LYS A 587 -23.28 15.93 12.25
C LYS A 587 -22.38 15.34 13.34
N ASN A 588 -21.08 15.22 13.08
CA ASN A 588 -20.09 14.66 14.01
C ASN A 588 -19.44 15.74 14.89
N ILE A 589 -19.82 17.01 14.73
CA ILE A 589 -19.21 18.14 15.44
C ILE A 589 -20.07 18.48 16.66
N PRO A 590 -19.50 18.51 17.87
CA PRO A 590 -20.23 18.87 19.09
C PRO A 590 -20.35 20.40 19.24
N ILE A 591 -20.74 21.08 18.17
CA ILE A 591 -21.14 22.50 18.18
C ILE A 591 -22.59 22.62 18.65
N SER A 592 -22.90 23.62 19.48
CA SER A 592 -24.28 23.84 19.93
C SER A 592 -25.16 24.31 18.77
N GLU A 593 -26.46 24.01 18.83
CA GLU A 593 -27.40 24.49 17.81
C GLU A 593 -27.39 26.02 17.72
N GLU A 594 -27.25 26.70 18.86
CA GLU A 594 -27.27 28.16 18.94
C GLU A 594 -26.00 28.76 18.34
N ASP A 595 -24.82 28.22 18.65
CA ASP A 595 -23.55 28.67 18.08
C ASP A 595 -23.52 28.47 16.57
N LEU A 596 -24.05 27.34 16.08
CA LEU A 596 -24.10 27.07 14.65
C LEU A 596 -25.04 28.05 13.93
N LYS A 597 -26.24 28.31 14.49
CA LYS A 597 -27.17 29.31 13.95
C LYS A 597 -26.52 30.69 13.86
N THR A 598 -25.91 31.15 14.95
CA THR A 598 -25.24 32.47 14.99
C THR A 598 -24.15 32.56 13.93
N GLN A 599 -23.32 31.52 13.76
CA GLN A 599 -22.28 31.53 12.73
C GLN A 599 -22.83 31.53 11.31
N ILE A 600 -23.93 30.81 11.04
CA ILE A 600 -24.58 30.83 9.72
C ILE A 600 -25.14 32.22 9.43
N GLU A 601 -25.82 32.85 10.39
CA GLU A 601 -26.41 34.18 10.22
C GLU A 601 -25.33 35.24 9.97
N GLU A 602 -24.24 35.25 10.75
CA GLU A 602 -23.08 36.12 10.50
C GLU A 602 -22.49 35.93 9.10
N LEU A 603 -22.40 34.67 8.65
CA LEU A 603 -21.80 34.30 7.37
C LEU A 603 -22.66 34.78 6.19
N LEU A 604 -23.97 34.57 6.25
CA LEU A 604 -24.91 35.03 5.23
C LEU A 604 -25.03 36.55 5.18
N GLU A 605 -24.93 37.25 6.32
CA GLU A 605 -24.95 38.71 6.37
C GLU A 605 -23.68 39.31 5.75
N LYS A 606 -22.51 38.79 6.14
CA LYS A 606 -21.20 39.34 5.77
C LYS A 606 -20.79 39.01 4.34
N TYR A 607 -21.16 37.84 3.81
CA TYR A 607 -20.67 37.33 2.53
C TYR A 607 -21.78 37.13 1.49
N LYS A 608 -22.52 38.19 1.18
CA LYS A 608 -23.65 38.20 0.21
C LYS A 608 -23.33 37.76 -1.22
N LYS A 609 -22.04 37.62 -1.57
CA LYS A 609 -21.54 37.20 -2.89
C LYS A 609 -20.97 35.78 -2.90
N LEU A 610 -21.22 34.97 -1.87
CA LEU A 610 -20.83 33.55 -1.86
C LEU A 610 -21.45 32.79 -3.04
N GLN A 611 -20.88 31.62 -3.36
CA GLN A 611 -21.46 30.74 -4.37
C GLN A 611 -22.89 30.39 -3.97
N LYS A 612 -23.80 30.40 -4.95
CA LYS A 612 -25.23 30.16 -4.71
C LYS A 612 -25.48 28.83 -3.99
N SER A 613 -24.80 27.76 -4.39
CA SER A 613 -24.88 26.45 -3.74
C SER A 613 -24.52 26.48 -2.26
N THR A 614 -23.55 27.30 -1.88
CA THR A 614 -23.13 27.48 -0.48
C THR A 614 -24.18 28.25 0.32
N ILE A 615 -24.76 29.29 -0.27
CA ILE A 615 -25.84 30.06 0.35
C ILE A 615 -27.06 29.17 0.58
N ASP A 616 -27.46 28.40 -0.45
CA ASP A 616 -28.60 27.49 -0.40
C ASP A 616 -28.38 26.42 0.70
N LEU A 617 -27.17 25.86 0.81
CA LEU A 617 -26.79 24.90 1.86
C LEU A 617 -26.89 25.52 3.27
N CYS A 618 -26.31 26.70 3.47
CA CYS A 618 -26.37 27.39 4.75
C CYS A 618 -27.81 27.75 5.15
N GLN A 619 -28.64 28.15 4.18
CA GLN A 619 -30.05 28.46 4.43
C GLN A 619 -30.84 27.20 4.83
N ASP A 620 -30.62 26.07 4.15
CA ASP A 620 -31.24 24.78 4.52
C ASP A 620 -30.89 24.38 5.96
N TRP A 621 -29.62 24.49 6.36
CA TRP A 621 -29.20 24.26 7.74
C TRP A 621 -29.87 25.20 8.73
N LEU A 622 -29.93 26.50 8.41
CA LEU A 622 -30.54 27.50 9.29
C LEU A 622 -32.03 27.23 9.49
N ASP A 623 -32.75 26.89 8.42
CA ASP A 623 -34.18 26.58 8.47
C ASP A 623 -34.46 25.32 9.29
N LYS A 624 -33.67 24.26 9.09
CA LYS A 624 -33.73 23.02 9.89
C LYS A 624 -33.49 23.29 11.38
N LEU A 625 -32.44 24.04 11.71
CA LEU A 625 -32.11 24.41 13.09
C LEU A 625 -33.19 25.28 13.74
N LYS A 626 -33.82 26.18 12.99
CA LYS A 626 -34.97 26.99 13.45
C LYS A 626 -36.21 26.13 13.71
N ASN A 627 -36.37 25.04 12.97
CA ASN A 627 -37.45 24.05 13.16
C ASN A 627 -37.13 23.00 14.23
N GLY A 628 -36.03 23.12 14.98
CA GLY A 628 -35.69 22.26 16.11
C GLY A 628 -34.92 20.98 15.75
N VAL A 629 -34.48 20.83 14.49
CA VAL A 629 -33.58 19.73 14.08
C VAL A 629 -32.24 19.88 14.80
N LYS A 630 -31.68 18.77 15.28
CA LYS A 630 -30.38 18.76 15.98
C LYS A 630 -29.22 18.78 15.01
N VAL A 631 -28.06 19.31 15.42
CA VAL A 631 -26.86 19.36 14.55
C VAL A 631 -26.47 17.96 14.03
N LYS A 632 -26.62 16.93 14.87
CA LYS A 632 -26.37 15.52 14.53
C LYS A 632 -27.29 14.95 13.42
N GLU A 633 -28.36 15.66 13.09
CA GLU A 633 -29.39 15.30 12.10
C GLU A 633 -29.32 16.18 10.83
N LEU A 634 -28.37 17.12 10.77
CA LEU A 634 -28.02 17.87 9.55
C LEU A 634 -27.13 17.04 8.62
#